data_AF-A0A957ZM60-F1
#
_entry.id   AF-A0A957ZM60-F1
#
_cell.length_a   1.000
_cell.length_b   1.000
_cell.length_c   1.000
_cell.angle_alpha   90.00
_cell.angle_beta   90.00
_cell.angle_gamma   90.00
#
_symmetry.space_group_name_H-M   'P 1'
#
loop_
_entity.id
_entity.type
_entity.pdbx_description
1 polymer ?
#
loop_
_entity_poly.entity_id
_entity_poly.type
_entity_poly.pdbx_seq_one_letter_code
_entity_poly.pdbx_strand_id
1 'polypeptide(L)'
;WYRYHHLFRDMMVHQLQQRCAPEEIAALHLRASEWYEAHDLITEAVIHAVRSGHDARAAQLVEGHFVEALDREDWRLLDRWLSLLPEPVLQRPMLSIARAYLQQFNYAGMITFLEQAEQALSGAERLYSPEQVRFVRGSAALLRAFS
;
A
#
# COMPACT_ATOMS: atom_id res chain seq x y z
N TRP A 1 -27.87 -24.36 2.27
CA TRP A 1 -26.74 -23.42 2.06
C TRP A 1 -26.69 -22.50 3.27
N TYR A 2 -25.85 -22.80 4.26
CA TYR A 2 -25.77 -22.03 5.50
C TYR A 2 -24.95 -20.76 5.24
N ARG A 3 -25.62 -19.62 5.01
CA ARG A 3 -24.96 -18.32 5.12
C ARG A 3 -24.72 -18.08 6.61
N TYR A 4 -23.47 -18.16 7.04
CA TYR A 4 -23.08 -17.71 8.37
C TYR A 4 -23.43 -16.22 8.48
N HIS A 5 -24.50 -15.93 9.22
CA HIS A 5 -25.01 -14.59 9.37
C HIS A 5 -24.00 -13.75 10.15
N HIS A 6 -23.55 -12.65 9.56
CA HIS A 6 -23.02 -11.44 10.24
C HIS A 6 -23.44 -11.28 11.71
N LEU A 7 -24.73 -11.45 12.05
CA LEU A 7 -25.23 -11.43 13.44
C LEU A 7 -24.55 -12.44 14.38
N PHE A 8 -24.23 -13.64 13.90
CA PHE A 8 -23.49 -14.65 14.66
C PHE A 8 -22.04 -14.25 14.87
N ARG A 9 -21.40 -13.67 13.85
CA ARG A 9 -20.05 -13.10 13.97
C ARG A 9 -20.04 -11.97 15.00
N ASP A 10 -21.01 -11.06 14.91
CA ASP A 10 -21.11 -9.92 15.82
C ASP A 10 -21.35 -10.37 17.26
N MET A 11 -22.22 -11.37 17.45
CA MET A 11 -22.44 -12.01 18.75
C MET A 11 -21.17 -12.66 19.28
N MET A 12 -20.42 -13.40 18.45
CA MET A 12 -19.17 -14.02 18.86
C MET A 12 -18.11 -12.98 19.21
N VAL A 13 -17.94 -11.92 18.42
CA VAL A 13 -17.00 -10.83 18.70
C VAL A 13 -17.33 -10.16 20.02
N HIS A 14 -18.61 -9.87 20.26
CA HIS A 14 -19.08 -9.27 21.49
C HIS A 14 -18.85 -10.18 22.70
N GLN A 15 -19.14 -11.49 22.57
CA GLN A 15 -18.85 -12.47 23.61
C GLN A 15 -17.35 -12.59 23.91
N LEU A 16 -16.51 -12.52 22.88
CA LEU A 16 -15.05 -12.60 23.01
C LEU A 16 -14.50 -11.39 23.75
N GLN A 17 -14.97 -10.19 23.40
CA GLN A 17 -14.61 -8.94 24.10
C GLN A 17 -15.09 -8.89 25.55
N GLN A 18 -16.21 -9.56 25.87
CA GLN A 18 -16.74 -9.60 27.24
C GLN A 18 -16.07 -10.65 28.14
N ARG A 19 -15.55 -11.73 27.56
CA ARG A 19 -15.12 -12.92 28.32
C ARG A 19 -13.62 -13.15 28.32
N CYS A 20 -12.88 -12.55 27.39
CA CYS A 20 -11.45 -12.74 27.26
C CYS A 20 -10.69 -11.45 27.59
N ALA A 21 -9.53 -11.61 28.22
CA ALA A 21 -8.60 -10.51 28.41
C ALA A 21 -8.01 -10.07 27.06
N PRO A 22 -7.61 -8.79 26.90
CA PRO A 22 -6.99 -8.29 25.66
C PRO A 22 -5.82 -9.14 25.17
N GLU A 23 -5.03 -9.71 26.08
CA GLU A 23 -3.88 -10.57 25.79
C GLU A 23 -4.31 -11.91 25.15
N GLU A 24 -5.45 -12.46 25.56
CA GLU A 24 -6.00 -13.69 24.98
C GLU A 24 -6.52 -13.44 23.56
N ILE A 25 -7.13 -12.27 23.34
CA ILE A 25 -7.58 -11.83 22.01
C ILE A 25 -6.37 -11.63 21.09
N ALA A 26 -5.31 -10.99 21.59
CA ALA A 26 -4.06 -10.83 20.86
C ALA A 26 -3.45 -12.18 20.48
N ALA A 27 -3.42 -13.15 21.40
CA ALA A 27 -2.91 -14.49 21.13
C ALA A 27 -3.74 -15.25 20.06
N LEU A 28 -5.06 -15.05 20.02
CA LEU A 28 -5.90 -15.59 18.96
C LEU A 28 -5.58 -14.96 17.59
N HIS A 29 -5.35 -13.66 17.55
CA HIS A 29 -4.92 -12.98 16.34
C HIS A 29 -3.54 -13.45 15.87
N LEU A 30 -2.60 -13.70 16.77
CA LEU A 30 -1.29 -14.24 16.42
C LEU A 30 -1.40 -15.65 15.80
N ARG A 31 -2.21 -16.53 16.40
CA ARG A 31 -2.49 -17.87 15.83
C ARG A 31 -3.18 -17.80 14.48
N ALA A 32 -4.11 -16.85 14.31
CA ALA A 32 -4.74 -16.62 13.02
C ALA A 32 -3.71 -16.17 11.97
N SER A 33 -2.79 -15.28 12.35
CA SER A 33 -1.69 -14.84 11.48
C SER A 33 -0.85 -16.02 11.00
N GLU A 34 -0.43 -16.89 11.91
CA GLU A 34 0.32 -18.12 11.60
C GLU A 34 -0.44 -19.07 10.68
N TRP A 35 -1.74 -19.27 10.95
CA TRP A 35 -2.56 -20.13 10.12
C TRP A 35 -2.71 -19.56 8.70
N TYR A 36 -2.96 -18.26 8.55
CA TYR A 36 -3.09 -17.63 7.23
C TYR A 36 -1.78 -17.66 6.45
N GLU A 37 -0.64 -17.41 7.11
CA GLU A 37 0.68 -17.54 6.51
C GLU A 37 0.92 -18.95 5.96
N ALA A 38 0.60 -19.98 6.74
CA ALA A 38 0.75 -21.39 6.32
C ALA A 38 -0.15 -21.80 5.15
N HIS A 39 -1.14 -20.98 4.78
CA HIS A 39 -2.04 -21.19 3.64
C HIS A 39 -1.80 -20.17 2.51
N ASP A 40 -0.65 -19.50 2.50
CA ASP A 40 -0.26 -18.48 1.50
C ASP A 40 -1.19 -17.25 1.44
N LEU A 41 -1.98 -17.02 2.50
CA LEU A 41 -2.90 -15.89 2.64
C LEU A 41 -2.21 -14.74 3.38
N ILE A 42 -1.17 -14.18 2.75
CA ILE A 42 -0.23 -13.25 3.38
C ILE A 42 -0.89 -11.96 3.85
N THR A 43 -1.86 -11.44 3.09
CA THR A 43 -2.54 -10.19 3.47
C THR A 43 -3.34 -10.35 4.76
N GLU A 44 -4.06 -11.46 4.89
CA GLU A 44 -4.80 -11.83 6.09
C GLU A 44 -3.84 -12.07 7.25
N ALA A 45 -2.70 -12.72 7.00
CA ALA A 45 -1.66 -12.93 7.99
C ALA A 45 -1.12 -11.61 8.56
N VAL A 46 -0.84 -10.62 7.69
CA VAL A 46 -0.39 -9.27 8.07
C VAL A 46 -1.45 -8.55 8.91
N ILE A 47 -2.71 -8.55 8.47
CA ILE A 47 -3.82 -7.92 9.21
C ILE A 47 -3.93 -8.49 10.62
N HIS A 48 -3.84 -9.81 10.76
CA HIS A 48 -3.93 -10.47 12.05
C HIS A 48 -2.68 -10.25 12.93
N ALA A 49 -1.49 -10.18 12.33
CA ALA A 49 -0.27 -9.82 13.06
C ALA A 49 -0.38 -8.40 13.67
N VAL A 50 -0.82 -7.41 12.88
CA VAL A 50 -1.03 -6.03 13.37
C VAL A 50 -2.10 -6.00 14.47
N ARG A 51 -3.23 -6.70 14.30
CA ARG A 51 -4.29 -6.76 15.32
C ARG A 51 -3.86 -7.46 16.62
N SER A 52 -2.86 -8.32 16.56
CA SER A 52 -2.27 -8.95 17.75
C SER A 52 -1.28 -8.05 18.49
N GLY A 53 -0.97 -6.86 17.96
CA GLY A 53 0.09 -5.98 18.49
C GLY A 53 1.51 -6.46 18.19
N HIS A 54 1.67 -7.51 17.38
CA HIS A 54 2.97 -8.05 16.99
C HIS A 54 3.45 -7.41 15.68
N ASP A 55 3.66 -6.10 15.71
CA ASP A 55 4.00 -5.31 14.51
C ASP A 55 5.31 -5.78 13.84
N ALA A 56 6.27 -6.26 14.64
CA ALA A 56 7.51 -6.83 14.13
C ALA A 56 7.26 -8.07 13.26
N ARG A 57 6.28 -8.90 13.62
CA ARG A 57 5.88 -10.06 12.81
C ARG A 57 5.19 -9.60 11.52
N ALA A 58 4.29 -8.62 11.62
CA ALA A 58 3.62 -8.06 10.45
C ALA A 58 4.64 -7.53 9.43
N ALA A 59 5.67 -6.84 9.91
CA ALA A 59 6.77 -6.37 9.08
C ALA A 59 7.56 -7.53 8.44
N GLN A 60 7.91 -8.58 9.20
CA GLN A 60 8.62 -9.75 8.67
C GLN A 60 7.85 -10.47 7.55
N LEU A 61 6.53 -10.60 7.69
CA LEU A 61 5.66 -11.15 6.64
C LEU A 61 5.75 -10.31 5.36
N VAL A 62 5.60 -8.99 5.47
CA VAL A 62 5.70 -8.10 4.30
C VAL A 62 7.09 -8.15 3.68
N GLU A 63 8.15 -8.13 4.49
CA GLU A 63 9.54 -8.21 4.01
C GLU A 63 9.82 -9.53 3.26
N GLY A 64 9.31 -10.65 3.77
CA GLY A 64 9.50 -11.98 3.16
C GLY A 64 8.83 -12.14 1.80
N HIS A 65 7.71 -11.45 1.58
CA HIS A 65 6.93 -11.53 0.33
C HIS A 65 7.06 -10.31 -0.58
N PHE A 66 7.82 -9.28 -0.16
CA PHE A 66 7.98 -8.03 -0.91
C PHE A 66 8.56 -8.26 -2.30
N VAL A 67 9.64 -9.04 -2.41
CA VAL A 67 10.34 -9.28 -3.69
C VAL A 67 9.43 -10.00 -4.67
N GLU A 68 8.68 -11.02 -4.21
CA GLU A 68 7.74 -11.74 -5.05
C GLU A 68 6.61 -10.83 -5.56
N ALA A 69 6.06 -9.97 -4.70
CA ALA A 69 5.05 -9.00 -5.08
C ALA A 69 5.60 -7.94 -6.06
N LEU A 70 6.87 -7.55 -5.91
CA LEU A 70 7.57 -6.65 -6.82
C LEU A 70 7.83 -7.29 -8.19
N ASP A 71 8.31 -8.53 -8.24
CA ASP A 71 8.55 -9.28 -9.48
C ASP A 71 7.26 -9.50 -10.29
N ARG A 72 6.12 -9.57 -9.59
CA ARG A 72 4.77 -9.64 -10.19
C ARG A 72 4.18 -8.27 -10.55
N GLU A 73 4.90 -7.18 -10.27
CA GLU A 73 4.46 -5.80 -10.45
C GLU A 73 3.10 -5.51 -9.75
N ASP A 74 2.83 -6.16 -8.61
CA ASP A 74 1.57 -5.98 -7.88
C ASP A 74 1.64 -4.77 -6.95
N TRP A 75 1.71 -3.58 -7.56
CA TRP A 75 1.84 -2.29 -6.86
C TRP A 75 0.70 -2.03 -5.88
N ARG A 76 -0.50 -2.53 -6.17
CA ARG A 76 -1.67 -2.37 -5.28
C ARG A 76 -1.53 -3.21 -4.02
N LEU A 77 -1.03 -4.43 -4.15
CA LEU A 77 -0.75 -5.29 -3.00
C LEU A 77 0.34 -4.68 -2.12
N LEU A 78 1.41 -4.17 -2.74
CA LEU A 78 2.50 -3.50 -2.05
C LEU A 78 2.02 -2.26 -1.28
N ASP A 79 1.22 -1.39 -1.92
CA ASP A 79 0.62 -0.22 -1.27
C ASP A 79 -0.27 -0.60 -0.08
N ARG A 80 -1.13 -1.61 -0.28
CA ARG A 80 -1.99 -2.14 0.78
C ARG A 80 -1.20 -2.71 1.95
N TRP A 81 -0.14 -3.47 1.70
CA TRP A 81 0.70 -4.01 2.77
C TRP A 81 1.37 -2.91 3.58
N LEU A 82 1.94 -1.90 2.90
CA LEU A 82 2.56 -0.78 3.60
C LEU A 82 1.54 0.07 4.37
N SER A 83 0.31 0.21 3.87
CA SER A 83 -0.76 0.95 4.58
C SER A 83 -1.28 0.22 5.83
N LEU A 84 -1.08 -1.10 5.93
CA LEU A 84 -1.50 -1.90 7.08
C LEU A 84 -0.50 -1.80 8.25
N LEU A 85 0.75 -1.49 7.96
CA LEU A 85 1.82 -1.47 8.95
C LEU A 85 1.87 -0.13 9.69
N PRO A 86 2.15 -0.13 11.00
CA PRO A 86 2.32 1.10 11.75
C PRO A 86 3.66 1.78 11.42
N GLU A 87 3.70 3.12 11.50
CA GLU A 87 4.86 3.92 11.11
C GLU A 87 6.21 3.51 11.76
N PRO A 88 6.27 3.08 13.05
CA PRO A 88 7.53 2.67 13.65
C PRO A 88 8.22 1.51 12.93
N VAL A 89 7.45 0.55 12.37
CA VAL A 89 8.05 -0.59 11.66
C VAL A 89 8.39 -0.26 10.21
N LEU A 90 7.77 0.76 9.61
CA LEU A 90 8.08 1.21 8.24
C LEU A 90 9.50 1.76 8.08
N GLN A 91 10.21 2.06 9.18
CA GLN A 91 11.62 2.49 9.16
C GLN A 91 12.60 1.33 8.93
N ARG A 92 12.12 0.09 8.85
CA ARG A 92 12.97 -1.07 8.54
C ARG A 92 13.52 -0.95 7.11
N PRO A 93 14.78 -1.37 6.84
CA PRO A 93 15.43 -1.13 5.55
C PRO A 93 14.63 -1.65 4.34
N MET A 94 14.10 -2.88 4.42
CA MET A 94 13.34 -3.48 3.33
C MET A 94 12.02 -2.75 3.07
N LEU A 95 11.32 -2.32 4.13
CA LEU A 95 10.08 -1.56 4.00
C LEU A 95 10.33 -0.13 3.49
N SER A 96 11.49 0.45 3.80
CA SER A 96 11.91 1.74 3.23
C SER A 96 12.16 1.64 1.72
N ILE A 97 12.79 0.55 1.26
CA ILE A 97 12.94 0.25 -0.17
C ILE A 97 11.57 0.08 -0.82
N ALA A 98 10.67 -0.70 -0.19
CA ALA A 98 9.30 -0.89 -0.67
C ALA A 98 8.54 0.44 -0.87
N ARG A 99 8.66 1.36 0.09
CA ARG A 99 8.08 2.70 -0.02
C ARG A 99 8.66 3.47 -1.21
N ALA A 100 9.96 3.40 -1.46
CA ALA A 100 10.59 4.08 -2.59
C ALA A 100 10.06 3.55 -3.93
N TYR A 101 9.90 2.22 -4.05
CA TYR A 101 9.32 1.59 -5.24
C TYR A 101 7.87 2.04 -5.50
N LEU A 102 7.05 2.21 -4.46
CA LEU A 102 5.70 2.76 -4.63
C LEU A 102 5.68 4.22 -5.12
N GLN A 103 6.71 5.00 -4.80
CA GLN A 103 6.84 6.37 -5.30
C GLN A 103 7.28 6.44 -6.76
N GLN A 104 7.69 5.32 -7.37
CA GLN A 104 8.05 5.26 -8.80
C GLN A 104 6.88 5.66 -9.72
N PHE A 105 5.64 5.53 -9.24
CA PHE A 105 4.43 5.92 -9.96
C PHE A 105 3.80 7.25 -9.51
N ASN A 106 4.56 8.21 -8.95
CA ASN A 106 4.04 9.57 -8.74
C ASN A 106 3.90 10.36 -10.08
N TYR A 107 3.25 9.74 -11.06
CA TYR A 107 2.81 10.27 -12.33
C TYR A 107 1.76 11.36 -12.16
N ALA A 108 0.91 11.30 -11.13
CA ALA A 108 -0.10 12.32 -10.85
C ALA A 108 0.54 13.67 -10.46
N GLY A 109 1.59 13.64 -9.64
CA GLY A 109 2.43 14.81 -9.38
C GLY A 109 3.13 15.28 -10.66
N MET A 110 3.70 14.36 -11.44
CA MET A 110 4.36 14.69 -12.71
C MET A 110 3.41 15.35 -13.72
N ILE A 111 2.19 14.84 -13.90
CA ILE A 111 1.14 15.43 -14.76
C ILE A 111 0.78 16.83 -14.24
N THR A 112 0.56 16.97 -12.94
CA THR A 112 0.24 18.27 -12.32
C THR A 112 1.34 19.30 -12.60
N PHE A 113 2.62 18.92 -12.45
CA PHE A 113 3.75 19.80 -12.74
C PHE A 113 3.92 20.07 -14.25
N LEU A 114 3.56 19.14 -15.12
CA LEU A 114 3.59 19.34 -16.56
C LEU A 114 2.46 20.25 -17.06
N GLU A 115 1.27 20.15 -16.47
CA GLU A 115 0.16 21.07 -16.74
C GLU A 115 0.47 22.48 -16.26
N GLN A 116 1.06 22.60 -15.07
CA GLN A 116 1.57 23.87 -14.56
C GLN A 116 2.66 24.46 -15.48
N ALA A 117 3.57 23.62 -15.99
CA ALA A 117 4.59 24.05 -16.94
C ALA A 117 4.00 24.51 -18.28
N GLU A 118 2.98 23.83 -18.82
CA GLU A 118 2.30 24.24 -20.07
C GLU A 118 1.48 25.53 -19.89
N GLN A 119 0.80 25.69 -18.75
CA GLN A 119 0.08 26.91 -18.40
C GLN A 119 1.03 28.10 -18.27
N ALA A 120 2.16 27.93 -17.57
CA ALA A 120 3.18 28.97 -17.42
C ALA A 120 3.85 29.33 -18.76
N LEU A 121 4.09 28.33 -19.61
CA LEU A 121 4.67 28.53 -20.94
C LEU A 121 3.76 29.39 -21.83
N SER A 122 2.45 29.17 -21.79
CA SER A 122 1.47 29.90 -22.62
C SER A 122 1.50 31.42 -22.43
N GLY A 123 1.90 31.91 -21.25
CA GLY A 123 2.09 33.34 -20.95
C GLY A 123 3.48 33.89 -21.27
N ALA A 124 4.44 33.03 -21.59
CA ALA A 124 5.86 33.36 -21.66
C ALA A 124 6.57 32.81 -22.92
N GLU A 125 5.83 32.34 -23.93
CA GLU A 125 6.38 31.63 -25.10
C GLU A 125 7.51 32.40 -25.82
N ARG A 126 7.42 33.73 -25.86
CA ARG A 126 8.43 34.60 -26.50
C ARG A 126 9.79 34.56 -25.81
N LEU A 127 9.84 34.07 -24.57
CA LEU A 127 11.06 33.94 -23.77
C LEU A 127 11.77 32.61 -23.99
N TYR A 128 11.18 31.67 -24.74
CA TYR A 128 11.70 30.32 -24.96
C TYR A 128 11.91 30.02 -26.44
N SER A 129 12.87 29.14 -26.75
CA SER A 129 13.12 28.74 -28.13
C SER A 129 11.99 27.84 -28.68
N PRO A 130 11.76 27.81 -30.00
CA PRO A 130 10.75 26.96 -30.62
C PRO A 130 10.89 25.46 -30.31
N GLU A 131 12.12 24.99 -30.08
CA GLU A 131 12.41 23.59 -29.72
C GLU A 131 11.97 23.28 -28.28
N GLN A 132 12.25 24.19 -27.34
CA GLN A 132 11.83 24.05 -25.93
C GLN A 132 10.30 24.09 -25.81
N VAL A 133 9.64 24.98 -26.54
CA VAL A 133 8.18 25.05 -26.59
C VAL A 133 7.59 23.74 -27.10
N ARG A 134 8.19 23.16 -28.16
CA ARG A 134 7.77 21.88 -28.73
C ARG A 134 8.01 20.71 -27.78
N PHE A 135 9.13 20.72 -27.04
CA PHE A 135 9.47 19.67 -26.09
C PHE A 135 8.50 19.64 -24.90
N VAL A 136 8.17 20.80 -24.32
CA VAL A 136 7.22 20.89 -23.19
C VAL A 136 5.82 20.46 -23.61
N ARG A 137 5.32 20.97 -24.73
CA ARG A 137 4.02 20.55 -25.30
C ARG A 137 4.02 19.09 -25.72
N GLY A 138 5.12 18.60 -26.29
CA GLY A 138 5.30 17.21 -26.70
C GLY A 138 5.33 16.26 -25.52
N SER A 139 6.03 16.62 -24.44
CA SER A 139 6.08 15.82 -23.20
C SER A 139 4.72 15.79 -22.51
N ALA A 140 4.02 16.92 -22.43
CA ALA A 140 2.65 16.97 -21.92
C ALA A 140 1.66 16.17 -22.79
N ALA A 141 1.79 16.26 -24.13
CA ALA A 141 0.94 15.53 -25.06
C ALA A 141 1.21 14.01 -25.07
N LEU A 142 2.47 13.58 -24.97
CA LEU A 142 2.84 12.17 -24.85
C LEU A 142 2.29 11.60 -23.54
N LEU A 143 2.48 12.30 -22.42
CA LEU A 143 2.00 11.81 -21.13
C LEU A 143 0.47 11.84 -21.02
N ARG A 144 -0.22 12.78 -21.67
CA ARG A 144 -1.68 12.73 -21.87
C ARG A 144 -2.14 11.59 -22.78
N ALA A 145 -1.32 11.17 -23.74
CA ALA A 145 -1.66 10.07 -24.65
C ALA A 145 -1.46 8.68 -24.02
N PHE A 146 -0.66 8.58 -22.96
CA PHE A 146 -0.42 7.34 -22.19
C PHE A 146 -1.19 7.28 -20.85
N SER A 147 -1.99 8.30 -20.52
CA SER A 147 -2.90 8.37 -19.36
C SER A 147 -4.35 8.17 -19.77
#